data_AF-A0A1Z9EIK4-F1
#
_entry.id   AF-A0A1Z9EIK4-F1
#
_cell.length_a   1.000
_cell.length_b   1.000
_cell.length_c   1.000
_cell.angle_alpha   90.00
_cell.angle_beta   90.00
_cell.angle_gamma   90.00
#
_symmetry.space_group_name_H-M   'P 1'
#
loop_
_entity.id
_entity.type
_entity.pdbx_description
1 polymer ?
#
loop_
_entity_poly.entity_id
_entity_poly.type
_entity_poly.pdbx_seq_one_letter_code
_entity_poly.pdbx_strand_id
1 'polypeptide(L)'
;MTDKTEQPLSATTFEPAPASNEAGGPPPEGEQSRVIYIGLGVGVVLLGFVFFVLPALVSTDPTGTNPTVDASADATASTEVAASTAGTPPKAATQSGEGRSPFADAQESALRRDAQEVLQALLSLQESLDERGAARWGEPAYSAALARAAAGDAAYRERDFVGATAEYQRALEQLQGLEQTLPERIDALHSELIAAIESGEVLAAQTRFAALAEMAPTDIRLIALEDRLLALPAVIAALESAGDAETAGDLSAAVAAARTATGADPDHQRAAARLSELTAKLTQAQFTDAMTAGYGAMAGSAFDAAETAFRKAGRLIPGAPEPAAALVELDQARTQAKLLALKDQGALAEREERWPDAVELYEQALTIDALILFATEGVARSQPRAELDARLEKIPDERDRLIDARILRLAEETLAEATALANPGPRLQGQIAAAEATISYANTPIATTLSSDGLTDITLLRVKRLGTLTERTLSLRPGVYTAVGMRTGYRDVRVTFEVRPNQNNAVEIRCAEAI
;
A
#
# COMPACT_ATOMS: atom_id res chain seq x y z
N MET A 1 -9.99 -27.34 67.42
CA MET A 1 -9.77 -28.10 66.16
C MET A 1 -8.68 -27.37 65.41
N THR A 2 -7.60 -28.09 65.14
CA THR A 2 -6.26 -27.63 64.80
C THR A 2 -6.09 -27.11 63.36
N ASP A 3 -5.09 -26.25 63.25
CA ASP A 3 -4.50 -25.57 62.09
C ASP A 3 -4.38 -26.36 60.79
N LYS A 4 -4.48 -25.62 59.68
CA LYS A 4 -3.72 -25.88 58.44
C LYS A 4 -3.01 -24.61 58.00
N THR A 5 -1.70 -24.62 58.17
CA THR A 5 -0.76 -23.63 57.65
C THR A 5 -0.33 -24.09 56.26
N GLU A 6 -0.66 -23.34 55.22
CA GLU A 6 -0.04 -23.46 53.90
C GLU A 6 1.02 -22.37 53.76
N GLN A 7 2.26 -22.77 53.48
CA GLN A 7 3.36 -21.89 53.09
C GLN A 7 3.78 -22.22 51.64
N PRO A 8 4.39 -21.25 50.93
CA PRO A 8 4.24 -21.07 49.49
C PRO A 8 5.25 -21.84 48.63
N LEU A 9 4.87 -22.11 47.37
CA LEU A 9 5.76 -22.63 46.33
C LEU A 9 6.52 -21.48 45.65
N SER A 10 7.85 -21.57 45.69
CA SER A 10 8.80 -20.63 45.07
C SER A 10 8.93 -20.82 43.56
N ALA A 11 9.26 -19.73 42.87
CA ALA A 11 9.45 -19.63 41.43
C ALA A 11 10.58 -20.54 40.89
N THR A 12 10.30 -21.23 39.78
CA THR A 12 11.30 -22.02 39.02
C THR A 12 12.02 -21.12 38.02
N THR A 13 13.34 -21.00 38.19
CA THR A 13 14.30 -20.42 37.25
C THR A 13 14.46 -21.36 36.04
N PHE A 14 14.37 -20.82 34.83
CA PHE A 14 14.68 -21.53 33.59
C PHE A 14 16.20 -21.59 33.38
N GLU A 15 16.73 -22.80 33.22
CA GLU A 15 18.13 -23.08 32.82
C GLU A 15 18.12 -23.85 31.49
N PRO A 16 18.93 -23.47 30.48
CA PRO A 16 18.88 -24.10 29.16
C PRO A 16 19.67 -25.42 29.15
N ALA A 17 19.09 -26.46 28.56
CA ALA A 17 19.69 -27.79 28.43
C ALA A 17 20.86 -27.82 27.42
N PRO A 18 21.91 -28.64 27.64
CA PRO A 18 23.07 -28.72 26.76
C PRO A 18 22.81 -29.60 25.52
N ALA A 19 23.52 -29.26 24.44
CA ALA A 19 23.50 -29.96 23.17
C ALA A 19 23.99 -31.41 23.27
N SER A 20 23.25 -32.34 22.66
CA SER A 20 23.67 -33.72 22.44
C SER A 20 23.80 -33.97 20.94
N ASN A 21 25.02 -34.28 20.50
CA ASN A 21 25.31 -34.89 19.21
C ASN A 21 25.03 -36.38 19.31
N GLU A 22 24.17 -36.92 18.44
CA GLU A 22 24.22 -38.32 18.07
C GLU A 22 23.72 -38.54 16.64
N ALA A 23 24.49 -39.31 15.90
CA ALA A 23 24.33 -39.63 14.50
C ALA A 23 23.55 -40.93 14.32
N GLY A 24 22.76 -41.00 13.24
CA GLY A 24 22.49 -42.27 12.53
C GLY A 24 21.09 -42.87 12.68
N GLY A 25 20.23 -42.61 11.70
CA GLY A 25 19.02 -43.39 11.40
C GLY A 25 18.36 -42.89 10.10
N PRO A 26 18.03 -43.75 9.12
CA PRO A 26 17.63 -43.33 7.78
C PRO A 26 16.17 -42.84 7.73
N PRO A 27 15.81 -41.92 6.81
CA PRO A 27 14.47 -41.36 6.76
C PRO A 27 13.47 -42.30 6.05
N PRO A 28 12.17 -42.22 6.38
CA PRO A 28 11.11 -43.00 5.75
C PRO A 28 10.76 -42.45 4.35
N GLU A 29 10.36 -43.38 3.47
CA GLU A 29 9.93 -43.16 2.09
C GLU A 29 8.51 -42.55 2.00
N GLY A 30 8.31 -41.64 1.03
CA GLY A 30 7.03 -41.05 0.61
C GLY A 30 7.02 -39.52 0.76
N GLU A 31 6.79 -38.66 -0.23
CA GLU A 31 6.20 -38.78 -1.57
C GLU A 31 7.08 -38.04 -2.59
N GLN A 32 7.54 -38.74 -3.62
CA GLN A 32 8.25 -38.16 -4.75
C GLN A 32 7.26 -37.51 -5.73
N SER A 33 7.34 -36.19 -5.83
CA SER A 33 6.68 -35.38 -6.84
C SER A 33 7.10 -35.79 -8.26
N ARG A 34 6.15 -36.37 -9.00
CA ARG A 34 6.24 -36.74 -10.41
C ARG A 34 6.23 -35.48 -11.30
N VAL A 35 7.36 -34.80 -11.48
CA VAL A 35 7.49 -33.80 -12.57
C VAL A 35 8.85 -33.83 -13.29
N ILE A 36 9.86 -34.59 -12.82
CA ILE A 36 11.20 -34.58 -13.45
C ILE A 36 11.46 -35.89 -14.21
N TYR A 37 10.70 -36.17 -15.28
CA TYR A 37 11.03 -37.22 -16.27
C TYR A 37 10.58 -36.89 -17.71
N ILE A 38 10.46 -35.60 -18.07
CA ILE A 38 10.27 -35.17 -19.49
C ILE A 38 11.51 -34.42 -20.03
N GLY A 39 12.61 -34.41 -19.28
CA GLY A 39 13.85 -33.70 -19.68
C GLY A 39 14.95 -34.55 -20.34
N LEU A 40 14.81 -35.88 -20.39
CA LEU A 40 15.90 -36.78 -20.84
C LEU A 40 15.57 -37.66 -22.06
N GLY A 41 14.50 -37.33 -22.79
CA GLY A 41 14.12 -37.98 -24.05
C GLY A 41 14.42 -37.17 -25.32
N VAL A 42 14.64 -35.86 -25.19
CA VAL A 42 14.77 -34.95 -26.35
C VAL A 42 16.24 -34.73 -26.77
N GLY A 43 17.20 -34.98 -25.88
CA GLY A 43 18.62 -34.84 -26.17
C GLY A 43 19.21 -35.91 -27.10
N VAL A 44 18.58 -37.10 -27.21
CA VAL A 44 19.07 -38.20 -28.06
C VAL A 44 18.54 -38.10 -29.49
N VAL A 45 17.42 -37.39 -29.73
CA VAL A 45 16.87 -37.18 -31.07
C VAL A 45 17.57 -36.02 -31.81
N LEU A 46 18.06 -35.02 -31.08
CA LEU A 46 18.78 -33.87 -31.66
C LEU A 46 20.24 -34.17 -32.07
N LEU A 47 20.85 -35.23 -31.54
CA LEU A 47 22.22 -35.63 -31.93
C LEU A 47 22.26 -36.48 -33.22
N GLY A 48 21.13 -37.02 -33.68
CA GLY A 48 21.04 -37.80 -34.93
C GLY A 48 20.82 -36.96 -36.19
N PHE A 49 20.19 -35.78 -36.07
CA PHE A 49 19.81 -34.96 -37.22
C PHE A 49 20.98 -34.17 -37.83
N VAL A 50 21.94 -33.73 -36.99
CA VAL A 50 23.09 -32.91 -37.41
C VAL A 50 24.13 -33.72 -38.19
N PHE A 51 24.23 -35.04 -37.98
CA PHE A 51 25.28 -35.87 -38.59
C PHE A 51 24.89 -36.52 -39.92
N PHE A 52 23.59 -36.57 -40.29
CA PHE A 52 23.14 -37.34 -41.46
C PHE A 52 22.46 -36.52 -42.57
N VAL A 53 21.98 -35.30 -42.29
CA VAL A 53 21.18 -34.54 -43.28
C VAL A 53 21.96 -33.36 -43.90
N LEU A 54 23.19 -33.09 -43.43
CA LEU A 54 24.03 -31.99 -43.92
C LEU A 54 25.19 -32.32 -44.90
N PRO A 55 25.22 -33.45 -45.65
CA PRO A 55 26.13 -33.58 -46.78
C PRO A 55 25.38 -33.81 -48.10
N ALA A 56 24.53 -32.87 -48.49
CA ALA A 56 24.02 -32.77 -49.86
C ALA A 56 23.69 -31.30 -50.15
N LEU A 57 24.72 -30.51 -50.44
CA LEU A 57 24.72 -29.26 -51.25
C LEU A 57 25.98 -28.44 -50.95
N VAL A 58 27.17 -29.04 -51.13
CA VAL A 58 28.41 -28.27 -51.34
C VAL A 58 29.26 -29.00 -52.37
N SER A 59 29.33 -28.44 -53.57
CA SER A 59 30.41 -28.61 -54.56
C SER A 59 30.29 -27.43 -55.53
N THR A 60 31.02 -26.35 -55.30
CA THR A 60 32.36 -26.02 -55.84
C THR A 60 32.32 -25.53 -57.28
N ASP A 61 32.39 -24.21 -57.45
CA ASP A 61 33.02 -23.57 -58.60
C ASP A 61 34.54 -23.49 -58.36
N PRO A 62 35.36 -23.66 -59.41
CA PRO A 62 36.43 -22.70 -59.59
C PRO A 62 36.56 -22.22 -61.04
N THR A 63 36.69 -20.91 -61.19
CA THR A 63 37.04 -20.21 -62.42
C THR A 63 38.52 -20.39 -62.79
N GLY A 64 38.76 -20.73 -64.06
CA GLY A 64 39.63 -19.95 -64.95
C GLY A 64 41.09 -20.35 -65.08
N THR A 65 41.47 -20.88 -66.25
CA THR A 65 42.68 -20.50 -67.00
C THR A 65 42.56 -20.98 -68.46
N ASN A 66 42.70 -20.03 -69.40
CA ASN A 66 43.04 -20.25 -70.82
C ASN A 66 44.51 -20.74 -70.94
N PRO A 67 45.08 -21.15 -72.11
CA PRO A 67 44.62 -21.00 -73.51
C PRO A 67 44.92 -22.23 -74.43
N THR A 68 44.79 -21.99 -75.76
CA THR A 68 45.59 -22.48 -76.91
C THR A 68 45.12 -23.66 -77.77
N VAL A 69 44.74 -23.27 -79.01
CA VAL A 69 45.36 -23.65 -80.31
C VAL A 69 44.82 -24.87 -81.08
N ASP A 70 44.32 -24.51 -82.27
CA ASP A 70 44.38 -25.13 -83.59
C ASP A 70 43.71 -26.46 -83.95
N ALA A 71 43.12 -26.33 -85.15
CA ALA A 71 43.23 -27.22 -86.30
C ALA A 71 42.22 -28.36 -86.46
N SER A 72 41.44 -28.13 -87.53
CA SER A 72 41.13 -29.07 -88.61
C SER A 72 40.10 -30.14 -88.28
N ALA A 73 38.88 -30.02 -88.81
CA ALA A 73 38.51 -30.18 -90.22
C ALA A 73 38.48 -31.65 -90.66
N ASP A 74 37.41 -31.89 -91.40
CA ASP A 74 37.16 -32.97 -92.32
C ASP A 74 36.80 -34.33 -91.71
N ALA A 75 35.60 -34.87 -91.95
CA ALA A 75 34.73 -34.93 -93.13
C ALA A 75 34.64 -36.38 -93.55
N THR A 76 33.40 -36.77 -93.86
CA THR A 76 33.04 -37.76 -94.88
C THR A 76 33.43 -39.21 -94.53
N ALA A 77 32.72 -40.24 -94.94
CA ALA A 77 31.80 -40.34 -96.05
C ALA A 77 31.03 -41.67 -95.93
N SER A 78 29.84 -41.67 -96.53
CA SER A 78 29.42 -42.70 -97.50
C SER A 78 28.91 -44.04 -96.99
N THR A 79 27.93 -44.71 -97.62
CA THR A 79 27.04 -44.46 -98.77
C THR A 79 26.13 -45.70 -98.85
N GLU A 80 24.91 -45.54 -99.38
CA GLU A 80 24.33 -46.35 -100.47
C GLU A 80 22.80 -46.34 -100.41
N VAL A 81 22.01 -46.34 -101.49
CA VAL A 81 22.10 -45.98 -102.91
C VAL A 81 20.64 -46.14 -103.41
N ALA A 82 20.13 -45.20 -104.21
CA ALA A 82 19.27 -45.44 -105.38
C ALA A 82 18.81 -44.11 -105.99
N ALA A 83 19.39 -43.80 -107.15
CA ALA A 83 19.14 -42.66 -108.04
C ALA A 83 18.00 -43.01 -109.04
N SER A 84 17.46 -42.18 -109.95
CA SER A 84 17.82 -40.86 -110.48
C SER A 84 16.66 -40.36 -111.38
N THR A 85 16.38 -39.03 -111.40
CA THR A 85 16.04 -38.13 -112.54
C THR A 85 14.91 -38.47 -113.55
N ALA A 86 14.13 -37.55 -114.14
CA ALA A 86 14.12 -36.08 -114.22
C ALA A 86 12.78 -35.57 -114.82
N GLY A 87 12.49 -34.27 -114.65
CA GLY A 87 11.54 -33.51 -115.49
C GLY A 87 11.00 -32.24 -114.83
N THR A 88 11.47 -31.05 -115.25
CA THR A 88 11.02 -29.71 -114.81
C THR A 88 9.82 -29.20 -115.67
N PRO A 89 9.21 -28.02 -115.40
CA PRO A 89 7.85 -27.78 -114.86
C PRO A 89 6.91 -27.16 -115.95
N PRO A 90 5.66 -26.66 -115.67
CA PRO A 90 5.45 -25.33 -115.03
C PRO A 90 4.10 -25.09 -114.30
N LYS A 91 4.01 -23.95 -113.59
CA LYS A 91 2.83 -23.06 -113.42
C LYS A 91 1.56 -23.60 -112.74
N ALA A 92 1.31 -23.11 -111.53
CA ALA A 92 0.02 -22.50 -111.17
C ALA A 92 0.25 -21.44 -110.09
N ALA A 93 0.38 -20.19 -110.54
CA ALA A 93 -0.09 -19.08 -109.74
C ALA A 93 -1.62 -19.20 -109.69
N THR A 94 -2.15 -19.58 -108.54
CA THR A 94 -3.56 -19.32 -108.22
C THR A 94 -3.57 -18.18 -107.22
N GLN A 95 -3.82 -17.00 -107.77
CA GLN A 95 -4.52 -15.96 -107.04
C GLN A 95 -5.84 -16.56 -106.56
N SER A 96 -6.09 -16.50 -105.25
CA SER A 96 -7.44 -16.40 -104.71
C SER A 96 -7.40 -15.39 -103.58
N GLY A 97 -7.52 -14.12 -103.96
CA GLY A 97 -8.30 -13.19 -103.15
C GLY A 97 -9.76 -13.64 -103.23
N GLU A 98 -10.12 -14.67 -102.47
CA GLU A 98 -11.50 -14.88 -102.07
C GLU A 98 -11.71 -14.01 -100.83
N GLY A 99 -12.30 -12.84 -101.04
CA GLY A 99 -12.86 -12.06 -99.96
C GLY A 99 -13.81 -12.97 -99.18
N ARG A 100 -13.56 -13.14 -97.89
CA ARG A 100 -14.45 -13.84 -96.96
C ARG A 100 -15.87 -13.30 -97.12
N SER A 101 -16.86 -14.16 -96.89
CA SER A 101 -18.25 -13.72 -96.94
C SER A 101 -18.51 -12.67 -95.85
N PRO A 102 -19.33 -11.63 -96.11
CA PRO A 102 -19.68 -10.63 -95.10
C PRO A 102 -20.23 -11.22 -93.79
N PHE A 103 -20.86 -12.41 -93.83
CA PHE A 103 -21.37 -13.12 -92.66
C PHE A 103 -20.28 -13.79 -91.81
N ALA A 104 -19.22 -14.33 -92.44
CA ALA A 104 -18.07 -14.89 -91.74
C ALA A 104 -17.22 -13.79 -91.09
N ASP A 105 -17.04 -12.66 -91.79
CA ASP A 105 -16.33 -11.50 -91.26
C ASP A 105 -17.08 -10.85 -90.08
N ALA A 106 -18.42 -10.80 -90.13
CA ALA A 106 -19.25 -10.32 -89.02
C ALA A 106 -19.14 -11.22 -87.78
N GLN A 107 -19.09 -12.55 -87.96
CA GLN A 107 -18.87 -13.50 -86.86
C GLN A 107 -17.46 -13.41 -86.27
N GLU A 108 -16.41 -13.33 -87.10
CA GLU A 108 -15.04 -13.11 -86.63
C GLU A 108 -14.92 -11.79 -85.87
N SER A 109 -15.61 -10.74 -86.35
CA SER A 109 -15.68 -9.43 -85.67
C SER A 109 -16.45 -9.48 -84.34
N ALA A 110 -17.44 -10.38 -84.20
CA ALA A 110 -18.10 -10.61 -82.93
C ALA A 110 -17.17 -11.33 -81.95
N LEU A 111 -16.56 -12.45 -82.36
CA LEU A 111 -15.61 -13.20 -81.53
C LEU A 111 -14.41 -12.35 -81.08
N ARG A 112 -13.94 -11.44 -81.93
CA ARG A 112 -12.90 -10.48 -81.56
C ARG A 112 -13.36 -9.53 -80.47
N ARG A 113 -14.60 -9.01 -80.55
CA ARG A 113 -15.15 -8.12 -79.53
C ARG A 113 -15.30 -8.85 -78.20
N ASP A 114 -15.77 -10.10 -78.22
CA ASP A 114 -15.88 -10.92 -77.01
C ASP A 114 -14.51 -11.12 -76.34
N ALA A 115 -13.47 -11.45 -77.12
CA ALA A 115 -12.11 -11.57 -76.62
C ALA A 115 -11.57 -10.24 -76.03
N GLN A 116 -11.87 -9.11 -76.67
CA GLN A 116 -11.47 -7.77 -76.21
C GLN A 116 -12.17 -7.36 -74.91
N GLU A 117 -13.44 -7.75 -74.73
CA GLU A 117 -14.19 -7.46 -73.51
C GLU A 117 -13.60 -8.18 -72.30
N VAL A 118 -13.30 -9.48 -72.43
CA VAL A 118 -12.64 -10.25 -71.37
C VAL A 118 -11.23 -9.72 -71.10
N LEU A 119 -10.48 -9.39 -72.16
CA LEU A 119 -9.15 -8.80 -72.02
C LEU A 119 -9.20 -7.44 -71.29
N GLN A 120 -10.19 -6.60 -71.56
CA GLN A 120 -10.34 -5.33 -70.87
C GLN A 120 -10.59 -5.55 -69.37
N ALA A 121 -11.51 -6.45 -69.01
CA ALA A 121 -11.77 -6.78 -67.61
C ALA A 121 -10.52 -7.36 -66.92
N LEU A 122 -9.78 -8.24 -67.62
CA LEU A 122 -8.53 -8.80 -67.15
C LEU A 122 -7.46 -7.73 -66.89
N LEU A 123 -7.26 -6.80 -67.81
CA LEU A 123 -6.28 -5.72 -67.67
C LEU A 123 -6.66 -4.77 -66.53
N SER A 124 -7.92 -4.41 -66.38
CA SER A 124 -8.37 -3.57 -65.26
C SER A 124 -8.16 -4.24 -63.90
N LEU A 125 -8.45 -5.54 -63.78
CA LEU A 125 -8.20 -6.28 -62.54
C LEU A 125 -6.70 -6.47 -62.28
N GLN A 126 -5.92 -6.73 -63.33
CA GLN A 126 -4.47 -6.87 -63.24
C GLN A 126 -3.83 -5.55 -62.77
N GLU A 127 -4.21 -4.41 -63.35
CA GLU A 127 -3.74 -3.08 -62.94
C GLU A 127 -4.09 -2.81 -61.47
N SER A 128 -5.34 -3.08 -61.05
CA SER A 128 -5.76 -2.89 -59.66
C SER A 128 -4.99 -3.79 -58.68
N LEU A 129 -4.71 -5.04 -59.04
CA LEU A 129 -3.93 -5.95 -58.21
C LEU A 129 -2.44 -5.56 -58.18
N ASP A 130 -1.89 -5.09 -59.29
CA ASP A 130 -0.50 -4.63 -59.40
C ASP A 130 -0.25 -3.39 -58.54
N GLU A 131 -1.15 -2.39 -58.61
CA GLU A 131 -1.12 -1.20 -57.74
C GLU A 131 -1.16 -1.56 -56.25
N ARG A 132 -1.74 -2.72 -55.93
CA ARG A 132 -1.83 -3.25 -54.56
C ARG A 132 -0.71 -4.23 -54.24
N GLY A 133 0.31 -4.33 -55.09
CA GLY A 133 1.53 -5.10 -54.86
C GLY A 133 1.40 -6.61 -55.10
N ALA A 134 0.44 -7.07 -55.93
CA ALA A 134 0.20 -8.50 -56.17
C ALA A 134 1.43 -9.26 -56.69
N ALA A 135 2.36 -8.58 -57.35
CA ALA A 135 3.65 -9.13 -57.75
C ALA A 135 4.50 -9.65 -56.57
N ARG A 136 4.25 -9.19 -55.33
CA ARG A 136 4.99 -9.62 -54.13
C ARG A 136 4.21 -10.60 -53.27
N TRP A 137 2.92 -10.38 -53.04
CA TRP A 137 2.12 -11.23 -52.14
C TRP A 137 1.31 -12.31 -52.87
N GLY A 138 1.13 -12.18 -54.19
CA GLY A 138 0.25 -13.04 -54.99
C GLY A 138 0.95 -14.18 -55.73
N GLU A 139 2.26 -14.32 -55.59
CA GLU A 139 3.02 -15.41 -56.21
C GLU A 139 2.72 -16.77 -55.53
N PRO A 140 2.71 -17.89 -56.29
CA PRO A 140 2.93 -18.00 -57.74
C PRO A 140 1.67 -17.76 -58.60
N ALA A 141 0.51 -17.50 -57.98
CA ALA A 141 -0.77 -17.43 -58.68
C ALA A 141 -0.86 -16.23 -59.64
N TYR A 142 -0.26 -15.10 -59.26
CA TYR A 142 -0.22 -13.89 -60.08
C TYR A 142 0.56 -14.11 -61.38
N SER A 143 1.80 -14.60 -61.32
CA SER A 143 2.59 -14.91 -62.52
C SER A 143 1.96 -16.00 -63.40
N ALA A 144 1.30 -17.00 -62.80
CA ALA A 144 0.57 -18.03 -63.55
C ALA A 144 -0.59 -17.44 -64.37
N ALA A 145 -1.34 -16.47 -63.81
CA ALA A 145 -2.40 -15.77 -64.51
C ALA A 145 -1.86 -14.89 -65.66
N LEU A 146 -0.72 -14.21 -65.45
CA LEU A 146 -0.06 -13.44 -66.51
C LEU A 146 0.46 -14.33 -67.65
N ALA A 147 0.99 -15.51 -67.35
CA ALA A 147 1.39 -16.48 -68.36
C ALA A 147 0.20 -16.99 -69.18
N ARG A 148 -0.97 -17.16 -68.54
CA ARG A 148 -2.24 -17.49 -69.21
C ARG A 148 -2.70 -16.38 -70.14
N ALA A 149 -2.61 -15.12 -69.69
CA ALA A 149 -2.91 -13.96 -70.53
C ALA A 149 -2.00 -13.90 -71.77
N ALA A 150 -0.70 -14.16 -71.61
CA ALA A 150 0.26 -14.22 -72.71
C ALA A 150 -0.03 -15.34 -73.72
N ALA A 151 -0.57 -16.48 -73.26
CA ALA A 151 -1.07 -17.54 -74.15
C ALA A 151 -2.30 -17.09 -74.95
N GLY A 152 -3.20 -16.33 -74.31
CA GLY A 152 -4.31 -15.66 -74.99
C GLY A 152 -3.86 -14.69 -76.07
N ASP A 153 -2.81 -13.90 -75.81
CA ASP A 153 -2.22 -12.99 -76.81
C ASP A 153 -1.64 -13.74 -78.01
N ALA A 154 -1.06 -14.92 -77.80
CA ALA A 154 -0.56 -15.77 -78.87
C ALA A 154 -1.71 -16.27 -79.76
N ALA A 155 -2.78 -16.81 -79.17
CA ALA A 155 -3.98 -17.23 -79.89
C ALA A 155 -4.65 -16.06 -80.64
N TYR A 156 -4.70 -14.87 -80.02
CA TYR A 156 -5.27 -13.67 -80.63
C TYR A 156 -4.48 -13.22 -81.88
N ARG A 157 -3.14 -13.29 -81.85
CA ARG A 157 -2.29 -13.00 -83.02
C ARG A 157 -2.52 -13.97 -84.18
N GLU A 158 -2.82 -15.22 -83.86
CA GLU A 158 -3.15 -16.27 -84.84
C GLU A 158 -4.59 -16.18 -85.37
N ARG A 159 -5.39 -15.22 -84.87
CA ARG A 159 -6.83 -15.04 -85.13
C ARG A 159 -7.72 -16.17 -84.58
N ASP A 160 -7.21 -16.97 -83.65
CA ASP A 160 -8.02 -17.90 -82.86
C ASP A 160 -8.68 -17.12 -81.70
N PHE A 161 -9.76 -16.39 -82.02
CA PHE A 161 -10.47 -15.57 -81.05
C PHE A 161 -11.21 -16.40 -79.99
N VAL A 162 -11.57 -17.65 -80.30
CA VAL A 162 -12.21 -18.56 -79.33
C VAL A 162 -11.18 -19.05 -78.31
N GLY A 163 -10.01 -19.49 -78.78
CA GLY A 163 -8.89 -19.84 -77.93
C GLY A 163 -8.44 -18.66 -77.06
N ALA A 164 -8.26 -17.48 -77.66
CA ALA A 164 -7.89 -16.26 -76.93
C ALA A 164 -8.88 -15.93 -75.82
N THR A 165 -10.19 -15.96 -76.10
CA THR A 165 -11.24 -15.70 -75.09
C THR A 165 -11.16 -16.69 -73.94
N ALA A 166 -10.96 -17.98 -74.22
CA ALA A 166 -10.85 -19.02 -73.18
C ALA A 166 -9.60 -18.84 -72.31
N GLU A 167 -8.47 -18.46 -72.89
CA GLU A 167 -7.24 -18.17 -72.15
C GLU A 167 -7.37 -16.91 -71.28
N TYR A 168 -7.93 -15.81 -71.82
CA TYR A 168 -8.19 -14.59 -71.06
C TYR A 168 -9.19 -14.82 -69.93
N GLN A 169 -10.25 -15.61 -70.15
CA GLN A 169 -11.24 -15.93 -69.13
C GLN A 169 -10.62 -16.72 -67.97
N ARG A 170 -9.77 -17.70 -68.27
CA ARG A 170 -9.03 -18.45 -67.24
C ARG A 170 -8.07 -17.56 -66.44
N ALA A 171 -7.39 -16.63 -67.12
CA ALA A 171 -6.53 -15.65 -66.45
C ALA A 171 -7.35 -14.75 -65.51
N LEU A 172 -8.51 -14.28 -65.97
CA LEU A 172 -9.41 -13.42 -65.21
C LEU A 172 -9.93 -14.15 -63.96
N GLU A 173 -10.39 -15.39 -64.09
CA GLU A 173 -10.84 -16.22 -62.97
C GLU A 173 -9.73 -16.47 -61.95
N GLN A 174 -8.48 -16.67 -62.40
CA GLN A 174 -7.33 -16.80 -61.51
C GLN A 174 -7.03 -15.52 -60.73
N LEU A 175 -7.08 -14.35 -61.38
CA LEU A 175 -6.89 -13.07 -60.71
C LEU A 175 -8.05 -12.75 -59.75
N GLN A 176 -9.30 -13.08 -60.10
CA GLN A 176 -10.46 -12.94 -59.20
C GLN A 176 -10.32 -13.84 -57.96
N GLY A 177 -9.87 -15.09 -58.14
CA GLY A 177 -9.57 -15.97 -57.03
C GLY A 177 -8.47 -15.43 -56.13
N LEU A 178 -7.44 -14.79 -56.70
CA LEU A 178 -6.38 -14.14 -55.94
C LEU A 178 -6.90 -12.91 -55.15
N GLU A 179 -7.71 -12.06 -55.79
CA GLU A 179 -8.35 -10.90 -55.16
C GLU A 179 -9.21 -11.31 -53.95
N GLN A 180 -9.92 -12.44 -54.03
CA GLN A 180 -10.73 -12.96 -52.93
C GLN A 180 -9.91 -13.31 -51.67
N THR A 181 -8.61 -13.62 -51.81
CA THR A 181 -7.74 -13.90 -50.65
C THR A 181 -7.26 -12.64 -49.93
N LEU A 182 -7.40 -11.48 -50.56
CA LEU A 182 -6.70 -10.31 -50.10
C LEU A 182 -7.28 -9.66 -48.81
N PRO A 183 -8.59 -9.72 -48.48
CA PRO A 183 -9.05 -9.30 -47.15
C PRO A 183 -8.38 -10.06 -45.99
N GLU A 184 -8.23 -11.39 -46.12
CA GLU A 184 -7.54 -12.22 -45.12
C GLU A 184 -6.07 -11.85 -44.99
N ARG A 185 -5.39 -11.57 -46.10
CA ARG A 185 -3.98 -11.13 -46.11
C ARG A 185 -3.79 -9.78 -45.45
N ILE A 186 -4.72 -8.84 -45.67
CA ILE A 186 -4.72 -7.52 -45.02
C ILE A 186 -4.84 -7.71 -43.50
N ASP A 187 -5.78 -8.53 -43.03
CA ASP A 187 -5.97 -8.78 -41.60
C ASP A 187 -4.79 -9.52 -40.95
N ALA A 188 -4.19 -10.46 -41.67
CA ALA A 188 -2.96 -11.13 -41.23
C ALA A 188 -1.82 -10.12 -41.09
N LEU A 189 -1.57 -9.30 -42.11
CA LEU A 189 -0.50 -8.29 -42.08
C LEU A 189 -0.72 -7.22 -41.02
N HIS A 190 -1.97 -6.80 -40.81
CA HIS A 190 -2.35 -5.92 -39.71
C HIS A 190 -1.99 -6.55 -38.36
N SER A 191 -2.35 -7.82 -38.15
CA SER A 191 -2.06 -8.53 -36.89
C SER A 191 -0.56 -8.70 -36.64
N GLU A 192 0.20 -9.02 -37.69
CA GLU A 192 1.65 -9.10 -37.61
C GLU A 192 2.32 -7.74 -37.33
N LEU A 193 1.79 -6.66 -37.90
CA LEU A 193 2.25 -5.31 -37.62
C LEU A 193 2.03 -4.94 -36.15
N ILE A 194 0.83 -5.20 -35.63
CA ILE A 194 0.54 -5.00 -34.20
C ILE A 194 1.50 -5.81 -33.34
N ALA A 195 1.75 -7.08 -33.68
CA ALA A 195 2.71 -7.91 -32.95
C ALA A 195 4.14 -7.33 -32.95
N ALA A 196 4.58 -6.79 -34.09
CA ALA A 196 5.89 -6.13 -34.20
C ALA A 196 5.98 -4.82 -33.40
N ILE A 197 4.89 -4.06 -33.34
CA ILE A 197 4.79 -2.87 -32.47
C ILE A 197 4.89 -3.33 -31.01
N GLU A 198 4.10 -4.31 -30.58
CA GLU A 198 4.11 -4.81 -29.20
C GLU A 198 5.45 -5.43 -28.77
N SER A 199 6.19 -6.04 -29.72
CA SER A 199 7.52 -6.60 -29.44
C SER A 199 8.64 -5.56 -29.44
N GLY A 200 8.42 -4.35 -29.97
CA GLY A 200 9.44 -3.31 -30.11
C GLY A 200 10.31 -3.46 -31.37
N GLU A 201 9.88 -4.27 -32.34
CA GLU A 201 10.63 -4.53 -33.57
C GLU A 201 10.41 -3.44 -34.62
N VAL A 202 11.07 -2.29 -34.43
CA VAL A 202 10.89 -1.07 -35.25
C VAL A 202 10.99 -1.34 -36.76
N LEU A 203 12.04 -2.01 -37.23
CA LEU A 203 12.24 -2.28 -38.65
C LEU A 203 11.18 -3.23 -39.23
N ALA A 204 10.79 -4.23 -38.45
CA ALA A 204 9.79 -5.21 -38.87
C ALA A 204 8.39 -4.57 -38.93
N ALA A 205 8.07 -3.69 -37.97
CA ALA A 205 6.85 -2.90 -37.98
C ALA A 205 6.81 -1.93 -39.17
N GLN A 206 7.88 -1.19 -39.46
CA GLN A 206 7.94 -0.30 -40.63
C GLN A 206 7.75 -1.06 -41.95
N THR A 207 8.39 -2.21 -42.10
CA THR A 207 8.28 -3.05 -43.30
C THR A 207 6.83 -3.53 -43.50
N ARG A 208 6.18 -4.00 -42.44
CA ARG A 208 4.79 -4.48 -42.50
C ARG A 208 3.80 -3.34 -42.73
N PHE A 209 4.04 -2.17 -42.15
CA PHE A 209 3.22 -0.98 -42.41
C PHE A 209 3.31 -0.56 -43.87
N ALA A 210 4.50 -0.50 -44.46
CA ALA A 210 4.67 -0.16 -45.88
C ALA A 210 3.96 -1.16 -46.80
N ALA A 211 4.07 -2.46 -46.51
CA ALA A 211 3.35 -3.50 -47.25
C ALA A 211 1.82 -3.38 -47.10
N LEU A 212 1.32 -3.02 -45.91
CA LEU A 212 -0.11 -2.83 -45.66
C LEU A 212 -0.64 -1.58 -46.37
N ALA A 213 0.11 -0.48 -46.35
CA ALA A 213 -0.22 0.77 -47.02
C ALA A 213 -0.27 0.61 -48.55
N GLU A 214 0.61 -0.21 -49.13
CA GLU A 214 0.55 -0.54 -50.56
C GLU A 214 -0.63 -1.48 -50.87
N MET A 215 -0.86 -2.51 -50.06
CA MET A 215 -1.91 -3.49 -50.30
C MET A 215 -3.33 -2.94 -50.07
N ALA A 216 -3.50 -1.99 -49.15
CA ALA A 216 -4.79 -1.43 -48.76
C ALA A 216 -4.71 0.09 -48.48
N PRO A 217 -4.44 0.93 -49.48
CA PRO A 217 -4.18 2.37 -49.29
C PRO A 217 -5.39 3.15 -48.73
N THR A 218 -6.60 2.59 -48.82
CA THR A 218 -7.83 3.19 -48.29
C THR A 218 -8.27 2.60 -46.95
N ASP A 219 -7.46 1.75 -46.31
CA ASP A 219 -7.77 1.19 -44.99
C ASP A 219 -7.61 2.27 -43.91
N ILE A 220 -8.71 2.60 -43.25
CA ILE A 220 -8.74 3.63 -42.20
C ILE A 220 -7.85 3.29 -40.99
N ARG A 221 -7.53 2.00 -40.77
CA ARG A 221 -6.66 1.55 -39.68
C ARG A 221 -5.23 2.07 -39.82
N LEU A 222 -4.80 2.41 -41.03
CA LEU A 222 -3.44 2.91 -41.30
C LEU A 222 -3.11 4.17 -40.50
N ILE A 223 -4.10 5.05 -40.26
CA ILE A 223 -3.88 6.30 -39.51
C ILE A 223 -3.44 5.99 -38.08
N ALA A 224 -4.19 5.13 -37.37
CA ALA A 224 -3.85 4.75 -36.01
C ALA A 224 -2.53 3.96 -35.95
N LEU A 225 -2.28 3.09 -36.93
CA LEU A 225 -1.02 2.33 -37.01
C LEU A 225 0.20 3.21 -37.25
N GLU A 226 0.06 4.27 -38.05
CA GLU A 226 1.12 5.25 -38.31
C GLU A 226 1.47 6.00 -37.02
N ASP A 227 0.47 6.50 -36.29
CA ASP A 227 0.67 7.17 -34.99
C ASP A 227 1.42 6.26 -34.00
N ARG A 228 1.01 5.00 -33.91
CA ARG A 228 1.66 4.00 -33.03
C ARG A 228 3.09 3.71 -33.46
N LEU A 229 3.36 3.63 -34.76
CA LEU A 229 4.71 3.39 -35.29
C LEU A 229 5.64 4.58 -35.04
N LEU A 230 5.13 5.81 -35.15
CA LEU A 230 5.86 7.04 -34.83
C LEU A 230 6.19 7.13 -33.33
N ALA A 231 5.28 6.66 -32.46
CA ALA A 231 5.48 6.62 -31.02
C ALA A 231 6.42 5.50 -30.54
N LEU A 232 6.55 4.41 -31.31
CA LEU A 232 7.27 3.19 -30.90
C LEU A 232 8.68 3.43 -30.36
N PRO A 233 9.56 4.26 -30.95
CA PRO A 233 10.88 4.54 -30.39
C PRO A 233 10.83 5.16 -28.98
N ALA A 234 9.85 6.03 -28.72
CA ALA A 234 9.66 6.64 -27.41
C ALA A 234 9.16 5.62 -26.38
N VAL A 235 8.27 4.70 -26.80
CA VAL A 235 7.80 3.60 -25.94
C VAL A 235 8.96 2.69 -25.54
N ILE A 236 9.79 2.27 -26.49
CA ILE A 236 10.95 1.41 -26.23
C ILE A 236 11.90 2.06 -25.23
N ALA A 237 12.32 3.30 -25.48
CA ALA A 237 13.23 4.02 -24.59
C ALA A 237 12.65 4.20 -23.17
N ALA A 238 11.34 4.45 -23.07
CA ALA A 238 10.67 4.59 -21.78
C ALA A 238 10.55 3.24 -21.03
N LEU A 239 10.34 2.12 -21.72
CA LEU A 239 10.32 0.79 -21.11
C LEU A 239 11.71 0.32 -20.69
N GLU A 240 12.75 0.64 -21.44
CA GLU A 240 14.15 0.42 -21.05
C GLU A 240 14.49 1.22 -19.80
N SER A 241 14.17 2.52 -19.78
CA SER A 241 14.35 3.37 -18.60
C SER A 241 13.58 2.85 -17.37
N ALA A 242 12.37 2.31 -17.56
CA ALA A 242 11.63 1.68 -16.48
C ALA A 242 12.32 0.41 -15.95
N GLY A 243 12.95 -0.39 -16.82
CA GLY A 243 13.75 -1.55 -16.45
C GLY A 243 15.03 -1.19 -15.69
N ASP A 244 15.74 -0.16 -16.14
CA ASP A 244 16.95 0.35 -15.47
C ASP A 244 16.63 0.88 -14.07
N ALA A 245 15.56 1.68 -13.95
CA ALA A 245 15.10 2.21 -12.66
C ALA A 245 14.66 1.09 -11.69
N GLU A 246 13.95 0.06 -12.18
CA GLU A 246 13.60 -1.10 -11.36
C GLU A 246 14.85 -1.83 -10.87
N THR A 247 15.84 -2.04 -11.74
CA THR A 247 17.10 -2.71 -11.38
C THR A 247 17.91 -1.90 -10.36
N ALA A 248 17.82 -0.57 -10.42
CA ALA A 248 18.39 0.33 -9.42
C ALA A 248 17.60 0.37 -8.10
N GLY A 249 16.43 -0.28 -8.03
CA GLY A 249 15.55 -0.27 -6.86
C GLY A 249 14.64 0.97 -6.75
N ASP A 250 14.69 1.89 -7.72
CA ASP A 250 13.82 3.06 -7.74
C ASP A 250 12.50 2.75 -8.45
N LEU A 251 11.60 2.09 -7.71
CA LEU A 251 10.26 1.76 -8.18
C LEU A 251 9.43 3.00 -8.55
N SER A 252 9.72 4.17 -7.96
CA SER A 252 8.99 5.39 -8.25
C SER A 252 9.36 5.94 -9.63
N ALA A 253 10.64 5.97 -9.95
CA ALA A 253 11.14 6.31 -11.27
C ALA A 253 10.71 5.27 -12.32
N ALA A 254 10.71 3.98 -11.97
CA ALA A 254 10.25 2.91 -12.85
C ALA A 254 8.77 3.09 -13.25
N VAL A 255 7.89 3.38 -12.29
CA VAL A 255 6.47 3.68 -12.57
C VAL A 255 6.33 4.94 -13.43
N ALA A 256 7.11 5.99 -13.15
CA ALA A 256 7.08 7.22 -13.95
C ALA A 256 7.48 6.97 -15.41
N ALA A 257 8.54 6.19 -15.65
CA ALA A 257 8.98 5.81 -16.99
C ALA A 257 7.94 4.92 -17.72
N ALA A 258 7.34 3.95 -17.04
CA ALA A 258 6.26 3.15 -17.62
C ALA A 258 4.99 3.98 -17.94
N ARG A 259 4.71 5.04 -17.17
CA ARG A 259 3.66 6.03 -17.52
C ARG A 259 4.01 6.82 -18.77
N THR A 260 5.27 7.19 -18.97
CA THR A 260 5.72 7.82 -20.22
C THR A 260 5.49 6.88 -21.42
N ALA A 261 5.81 5.59 -21.27
CA ALA A 261 5.56 4.59 -22.32
C ALA A 261 4.07 4.49 -22.70
N THR A 262 3.19 4.34 -21.71
CA THR A 262 1.72 4.29 -21.92
C THR A 262 1.13 5.62 -22.37
N GLY A 263 1.78 6.75 -22.07
CA GLY A 263 1.41 8.06 -22.59
C GLY A 263 1.79 8.26 -24.06
N ALA A 264 2.86 7.61 -24.53
CA ALA A 264 3.31 7.66 -25.91
C ALA A 264 2.44 6.80 -26.84
N ASP A 265 2.09 5.58 -26.41
CA ASP A 265 1.11 4.72 -27.09
C ASP A 265 0.13 4.13 -26.05
N PRO A 266 -1.07 4.72 -25.90
CA PRO A 266 -2.09 4.24 -24.97
C PRO A 266 -2.61 2.82 -25.26
N ASP A 267 -2.50 2.36 -26.51
CA ASP A 267 -2.97 1.04 -26.94
C ASP A 267 -1.89 -0.05 -26.80
N HIS A 268 -0.68 0.31 -26.38
CA HIS A 268 0.43 -0.62 -26.21
C HIS A 268 0.24 -1.52 -24.98
N GLN A 269 -0.12 -2.78 -25.21
CA GLN A 269 -0.50 -3.73 -24.17
C GLN A 269 0.67 -4.07 -23.24
N ARG A 270 1.87 -4.28 -23.81
CA ARG A 270 3.07 -4.55 -23.00
C ARG A 270 3.43 -3.38 -22.08
N ALA A 271 3.28 -2.14 -22.54
CA ALA A 271 3.54 -0.96 -21.70
C ALA A 271 2.52 -0.85 -20.56
N ALA A 272 1.24 -1.08 -20.84
CA ALA A 272 0.18 -1.08 -19.84
C ALA A 272 0.38 -2.17 -18.78
N ALA A 273 0.70 -3.40 -19.21
CA ALA A 273 1.01 -4.51 -18.31
C ALA A 273 2.19 -4.18 -17.41
N ARG A 274 3.24 -3.58 -17.97
CA ARG A 274 4.44 -3.20 -17.22
C ARG A 274 4.17 -2.10 -16.19
N LEU A 275 3.35 -1.09 -16.55
CA LEU A 275 2.92 -0.06 -15.60
C LEU A 275 2.12 -0.68 -14.43
N SER A 276 1.21 -1.61 -14.72
CA SER A 276 0.42 -2.29 -13.70
C SER A 276 1.32 -3.07 -12.72
N GLU A 277 2.26 -3.86 -13.25
CA GLU A 277 3.21 -4.64 -12.47
C GLU A 277 4.06 -3.75 -11.54
N LEU A 278 4.67 -2.70 -12.08
CA LEU A 278 5.52 -1.78 -11.32
C LEU A 278 4.72 -0.99 -10.28
N THR A 279 3.49 -0.61 -10.60
CA THR A 279 2.60 0.09 -9.64
C THR A 279 2.24 -0.83 -8.47
N ALA A 280 1.97 -2.11 -8.74
CA ALA A 280 1.72 -3.09 -7.69
C ALA A 280 2.96 -3.28 -6.79
N LYS A 281 4.16 -3.42 -7.39
CA LYS A 281 5.43 -3.49 -6.65
C LYS A 281 5.67 -2.27 -5.77
N LEU A 282 5.48 -1.06 -6.31
CA LEU A 282 5.63 0.19 -5.56
C LEU A 282 4.64 0.27 -4.39
N THR A 283 3.38 -0.09 -4.62
CA THR A 283 2.35 -0.10 -3.58
C THR A 283 2.70 -1.06 -2.45
N GLN A 284 3.17 -2.26 -2.79
CA GLN A 284 3.63 -3.24 -1.81
C GLN A 284 4.85 -2.75 -1.02
N ALA A 285 5.83 -2.13 -1.67
CA ALA A 285 7.00 -1.56 -0.99
C ALA A 285 6.58 -0.45 -0.01
N GLN A 286 5.73 0.48 -0.44
CA GLN A 286 5.21 1.56 0.41
C GLN A 286 4.38 1.03 1.59
N PHE A 287 3.65 -0.06 1.39
CA PHE A 287 2.92 -0.75 2.45
C PHE A 287 3.89 -1.29 3.51
N THR A 288 4.92 -2.02 3.08
CA THR A 288 5.96 -2.56 3.97
C THR A 288 6.68 -1.46 4.73
N ASP A 289 7.03 -0.35 4.07
CA ASP A 289 7.66 0.80 4.70
C ASP A 289 6.76 1.43 5.76
N ALA A 290 5.47 1.59 5.46
CA ALA A 290 4.50 2.14 6.39
C ALA A 290 4.29 1.22 7.61
N MET A 291 4.23 -0.09 7.42
CA MET A 291 4.16 -1.06 8.53
C MET A 291 5.43 -1.00 9.38
N THR A 292 6.61 -0.99 8.75
CA THR A 292 7.91 -0.91 9.44
C THR A 292 8.02 0.39 10.26
N ALA A 293 7.64 1.52 9.68
CA ALA A 293 7.61 2.81 10.38
C ALA A 293 6.62 2.78 11.55
N GLY A 294 5.47 2.13 11.40
CA GLY A 294 4.48 1.98 12.46
C GLY A 294 5.01 1.19 13.66
N TYR A 295 5.62 0.03 13.41
CA TYR A 295 6.23 -0.78 14.46
C TYR A 295 7.43 -0.07 15.12
N GLY A 296 8.27 0.63 14.34
CA GLY A 296 9.36 1.43 14.87
C GLY A 296 8.88 2.56 15.79
N ALA A 297 7.82 3.28 15.39
CA ALA A 297 7.21 4.32 16.21
C ALA A 297 6.56 3.76 17.48
N MET A 298 5.88 2.61 17.39
CA MET A 298 5.28 1.96 18.55
C MET A 298 6.34 1.52 19.57
N ALA A 299 7.45 0.93 19.11
CA ALA A 299 8.59 0.57 19.96
C ALA A 299 9.21 1.80 20.67
N GLY A 300 9.22 2.96 20.00
CA GLY A 300 9.64 4.24 20.56
C GLY A 300 8.58 4.96 21.42
N SER A 301 7.43 4.33 21.70
CA SER A 301 6.27 4.95 22.38
C SER A 301 5.71 6.19 21.68
N ALA A 302 6.02 6.39 20.39
CA ALA A 302 5.48 7.45 19.55
C ALA A 302 4.12 7.01 18.96
N PHE A 303 3.13 6.82 19.84
CA PHE A 303 1.87 6.15 19.50
C PHE A 303 1.08 6.83 18.36
N ASP A 304 1.05 8.16 18.30
CA ASP A 304 0.32 8.88 17.25
C ASP A 304 0.99 8.76 15.87
N ALA A 305 2.33 8.69 15.86
CA ALA A 305 3.09 8.42 14.65
C ALA A 305 2.87 6.98 14.16
N ALA A 306 2.83 6.01 15.09
CA ALA A 306 2.51 4.63 14.78
C ALA A 306 1.11 4.48 14.17
N GLU A 307 0.10 5.13 14.79
CA GLU A 307 -1.28 5.15 14.32
C GLU A 307 -1.38 5.71 12.88
N THR A 308 -0.67 6.81 12.62
CA THR A 308 -0.62 7.44 11.29
C THR A 308 0.01 6.51 10.25
N ALA A 309 1.09 5.82 10.61
CA ALA A 309 1.80 4.89 9.73
C ALA A 309 0.97 3.64 9.41
N PHE A 310 0.35 2.98 10.40
CA PHE A 310 -0.53 1.84 10.17
C PHE A 310 -1.77 2.23 9.34
N ARG A 311 -2.38 3.40 9.60
CA ARG A 311 -3.48 3.90 8.76
C ARG A 311 -3.04 4.20 7.32
N LYS A 312 -1.81 4.68 7.11
CA LYS A 312 -1.25 4.83 5.76
C LYS A 312 -1.14 3.47 5.07
N ALA A 313 -0.62 2.44 5.75
CA ALA A 313 -0.57 1.08 5.21
C ALA A 313 -1.96 0.56 4.80
N GLY A 314 -2.97 0.71 5.67
CA GLY A 314 -4.35 0.31 5.37
C GLY A 314 -5.01 1.05 4.20
N ARG A 315 -4.57 2.27 3.88
CA ARG A 315 -5.00 3.00 2.67
C ARG A 315 -4.30 2.55 1.40
N LEU A 316 -3.07 2.06 1.50
CA LEU A 316 -2.30 1.56 0.36
C LEU A 316 -2.83 0.22 -0.14
N ILE A 317 -3.19 -0.69 0.79
CA ILE A 317 -3.79 -1.98 0.48
C ILE A 317 -5.10 -2.13 1.28
N PRO A 318 -6.24 -1.67 0.72
CA PRO A 318 -7.53 -1.82 1.38
C PRO A 318 -7.89 -3.30 1.61
N GLY A 319 -8.30 -3.63 2.83
CA GLY A 319 -8.68 -5.00 3.22
C GLY A 319 -7.53 -5.88 3.71
N ALA A 320 -6.29 -5.40 3.70
CA ALA A 320 -5.17 -6.09 4.36
C ALA A 320 -5.42 -6.21 5.88
N PRO A 321 -5.27 -7.41 6.48
CA PRO A 321 -5.53 -7.61 7.91
C PRO A 321 -4.46 -7.01 8.83
N GLU A 322 -3.22 -6.89 8.36
CA GLU A 322 -2.05 -6.54 9.17
C GLU A 322 -2.16 -5.14 9.79
N PRO A 323 -2.55 -4.07 9.07
CA PRO A 323 -2.70 -2.74 9.67
C PRO A 323 -3.78 -2.69 10.75
N ALA A 324 -4.87 -3.44 10.58
CA ALA A 324 -5.95 -3.50 11.56
C ALA A 324 -5.50 -4.21 12.85
N ALA A 325 -4.79 -5.33 12.72
CA ALA A 325 -4.19 -6.03 13.85
C ALA A 325 -3.18 -5.15 14.59
N ALA A 326 -2.29 -4.47 13.85
CA ALA A 326 -1.29 -3.57 14.42
C ALA A 326 -1.91 -2.38 15.17
N LEU A 327 -3.06 -1.87 14.72
CA LEU A 327 -3.80 -0.82 15.44
C LEU A 327 -4.39 -1.31 16.77
N VAL A 328 -4.77 -2.58 16.87
CA VAL A 328 -5.21 -3.19 18.14
C VAL A 328 -4.02 -3.36 19.09
N GLU A 329 -2.90 -3.87 18.60
CA GLU A 329 -1.65 -3.96 19.37
C GLU A 329 -1.18 -2.59 19.87
N LEU A 330 -1.31 -1.55 19.04
CA LEU A 330 -1.00 -0.17 19.39
C LEU A 330 -1.85 0.35 20.55
N ASP A 331 -3.14 0.06 20.55
CA ASP A 331 -4.06 0.47 21.63
C ASP A 331 -3.72 -0.21 22.96
N GLN A 332 -3.37 -1.50 22.90
CA GLN A 332 -2.87 -2.26 24.06
C GLN A 332 -1.56 -1.67 24.59
N ALA A 333 -0.60 -1.38 23.70
CA ALA A 333 0.68 -0.78 24.08
C ALA A 333 0.50 0.62 24.71
N ARG A 334 -0.39 1.45 24.14
CA ARG A 334 -0.73 2.78 24.68
C ARG A 334 -1.34 2.66 26.08
N THR A 335 -2.25 1.70 26.27
CA THR A 335 -2.87 1.41 27.58
C THR A 335 -1.84 0.97 28.60
N GLN A 336 -0.96 0.05 28.24
CA GLN A 336 0.11 -0.44 29.12
C GLN A 336 1.08 0.67 29.52
N ALA A 337 1.51 1.51 28.56
CA ALA A 337 2.38 2.63 28.83
C ALA A 337 1.74 3.66 29.78
N LYS A 338 0.43 3.93 29.61
CA LYS A 338 -0.32 4.81 30.51
C LYS A 338 -0.37 4.25 31.94
N LEU A 339 -0.63 2.94 32.08
CA LEU A 339 -0.65 2.28 33.39
C LEU A 339 0.72 2.33 34.08
N LEU A 340 1.81 2.11 33.35
CA LEU A 340 3.17 2.25 33.87
C LEU A 340 3.48 3.68 34.31
N ALA A 341 3.09 4.68 33.51
CA ALA A 341 3.26 6.08 33.88
C ALA A 341 2.49 6.45 35.15
N LEU A 342 1.24 6.00 35.28
CA LEU A 342 0.43 6.21 36.50
C LEU A 342 1.06 5.53 37.72
N LYS A 343 1.60 4.31 37.56
CA LYS A 343 2.33 3.62 38.62
C LYS A 343 3.53 4.43 39.10
N ASP A 344 4.37 4.90 38.18
CA ASP A 344 5.60 5.62 38.51
C ASP A 344 5.32 7.00 39.13
N GLN A 345 4.31 7.70 38.61
CA GLN A 345 3.83 8.98 39.15
C GLN A 345 3.20 8.81 40.54
N GLY A 346 2.38 7.78 40.76
CA GLY A 346 1.79 7.49 42.06
C GLY A 346 2.86 7.17 43.11
N ALA A 347 3.84 6.35 42.75
CA ALA A 347 4.98 6.04 43.62
C ALA A 347 5.85 7.28 43.91
N LEU A 348 5.96 8.23 42.96
CA LEU A 348 6.63 9.50 43.19
C LEU A 348 5.85 10.38 44.17
N ALA A 349 4.52 10.49 43.99
CA ALA A 349 3.66 11.24 44.89
C ALA A 349 3.71 10.68 46.32
N GLU A 350 3.73 9.35 46.51
CA GLU A 350 3.96 8.73 47.82
C GLU A 350 5.31 9.15 48.44
N ARG A 351 6.40 9.13 47.67
CA ARG A 351 7.74 9.54 48.15
C ARG A 351 7.82 11.02 48.53
N GLU A 352 7.04 11.85 47.86
CA GLU A 352 6.94 13.29 48.13
C GLU A 352 5.88 13.63 49.18
N GLU A 353 5.26 12.61 49.80
CA GLU A 353 4.16 12.74 50.76
C GLU A 353 2.93 13.51 50.21
N ARG A 354 2.76 13.53 48.88
CA ARG A 354 1.56 14.04 48.20
C ARG A 354 0.47 12.98 48.16
N TRP A 355 -0.03 12.62 49.34
CA TRP A 355 -0.93 11.48 49.52
C TRP A 355 -2.25 11.59 48.74
N PRO A 356 -2.94 12.75 48.68
CA PRO A 356 -4.15 12.89 47.87
C PRO A 356 -3.88 12.65 46.38
N ASP A 357 -2.80 13.22 45.84
CA ASP A 357 -2.39 13.03 44.44
C ASP A 357 -2.07 11.56 44.14
N ALA A 358 -1.42 10.85 45.08
CA ALA A 358 -1.12 9.42 44.93
C ALA A 358 -2.39 8.58 44.82
N VAL A 359 -3.38 8.84 45.69
CA VAL A 359 -4.69 8.17 45.63
C VAL A 359 -5.33 8.42 44.27
N GLU A 360 -5.40 9.68 43.81
CA GLU A 360 -6.01 10.02 42.53
C GLU A 360 -5.33 9.29 41.36
N LEU A 361 -4.00 9.25 41.32
CA LEU A 361 -3.24 8.55 40.28
C LEU A 361 -3.51 7.04 40.25
N TYR A 362 -3.65 6.40 41.41
CA TYR A 362 -4.01 4.99 41.47
C TYR A 362 -5.48 4.74 41.10
N GLU A 363 -6.41 5.61 41.51
CA GLU A 363 -7.81 5.53 41.08
C GLU A 363 -7.99 5.72 39.58
N GLN A 364 -7.18 6.60 38.96
CA GLN A 364 -7.11 6.73 37.51
C GLN A 364 -6.63 5.44 36.84
N ALA A 365 -5.68 4.71 37.44
CA ALA A 365 -5.25 3.40 36.94
C ALA A 365 -6.35 2.34 37.10
N LEU A 366 -7.11 2.36 38.20
CA LEU A 366 -8.26 1.47 38.43
C LEU A 366 -9.44 1.74 37.49
N THR A 367 -9.54 2.96 36.95
CA THR A 367 -10.51 3.29 35.89
C THR A 367 -10.15 2.60 34.56
N ILE A 368 -8.86 2.34 34.32
CA ILE A 368 -8.37 1.61 33.14
C ILE A 368 -8.52 0.09 33.36
N ASP A 369 -8.04 -0.41 34.50
CA ASP A 369 -8.17 -1.80 34.91
C ASP A 369 -8.45 -1.88 36.43
N ALA A 370 -9.69 -2.22 36.77
CA ALA A 370 -10.17 -2.25 38.14
C ALA A 370 -9.50 -3.30 39.04
N LEU A 371 -8.80 -4.29 38.46
CA LEU A 371 -8.15 -5.38 39.19
C LEU A 371 -6.62 -5.23 39.23
N ILE A 372 -6.06 -4.13 38.73
CA ILE A 372 -4.62 -4.01 38.61
C ILE A 372 -3.95 -3.84 39.98
N LEU A 373 -3.09 -4.80 40.32
CA LEU A 373 -2.58 -4.99 41.67
C LEU A 373 -1.89 -3.75 42.24
N PHE A 374 -0.98 -3.12 41.48
CA PHE A 374 -0.21 -1.97 41.98
C PHE A 374 -1.12 -0.80 42.40
N ALA A 375 -2.24 -0.61 41.71
CA ALA A 375 -3.15 0.48 41.99
C ALA A 375 -4.06 0.14 43.18
N THR A 376 -4.57 -1.09 43.26
CA THR A 376 -5.34 -1.54 44.44
C THR A 376 -4.53 -1.46 45.73
N GLU A 377 -3.27 -1.90 45.71
CA GLU A 377 -2.36 -1.79 46.84
C GLU A 377 -1.94 -0.33 47.10
N GLY A 378 -1.75 0.44 46.03
CA GLY A 378 -1.42 1.87 46.11
C GLY A 378 -2.48 2.67 46.85
N VAL A 379 -3.76 2.49 46.49
CA VAL A 379 -4.91 3.09 47.21
C VAL A 379 -4.93 2.61 48.66
N ALA A 380 -4.80 1.30 48.91
CA ALA A 380 -4.85 0.77 50.27
C ALA A 380 -3.76 1.35 51.19
N ARG A 381 -2.57 1.67 50.64
CA ARG A 381 -1.48 2.33 51.39
C ARG A 381 -1.66 3.84 51.50
N SER A 382 -2.11 4.50 50.43
CA SER A 382 -2.12 5.96 50.34
C SER A 382 -3.38 6.60 50.93
N GLN A 383 -4.53 5.91 50.86
CA GLN A 383 -5.81 6.45 51.33
C GLN A 383 -5.79 6.80 52.84
N PRO A 384 -5.34 5.92 53.75
CA PRO A 384 -5.28 6.29 55.17
C PRO A 384 -4.33 7.47 55.44
N ARG A 385 -3.24 7.56 54.66
CA ARG A 385 -2.28 8.67 54.74
C ARG A 385 -2.89 9.98 54.25
N ALA A 386 -3.66 9.96 53.16
CA ALA A 386 -4.36 11.13 52.63
C ALA A 386 -5.46 11.62 53.59
N GLU A 387 -6.18 10.71 54.23
CA GLU A 387 -7.19 11.06 55.24
C GLU A 387 -6.57 11.66 56.50
N LEU A 388 -5.42 11.14 56.94
CA LEU A 388 -4.67 11.72 58.06
C LEU A 388 -4.09 13.10 57.70
N ASP A 389 -3.49 13.23 56.52
CA ASP A 389 -2.96 14.49 55.97
C ASP A 389 -4.04 15.59 56.00
N ALA A 390 -5.22 15.30 55.44
CA ALA A 390 -6.35 16.23 55.40
C ALA A 390 -6.90 16.57 56.80
N ARG A 391 -6.87 15.64 57.76
CA ARG A 391 -7.29 15.93 59.14
C ARG A 391 -6.27 16.79 59.88
N LEU A 392 -4.96 16.53 59.70
CA LEU A 392 -3.90 17.31 60.33
C LEU A 392 -3.85 18.75 59.81
N GLU A 393 -4.06 18.97 58.50
CA GLU A 393 -4.12 20.31 57.91
C GLU A 393 -5.29 21.14 58.48
N LYS A 394 -6.43 20.51 58.77
CA LYS A 394 -7.59 21.22 59.33
C LYS A 394 -7.37 21.76 60.75
N ILE A 395 -6.47 21.17 61.55
CA ILE A 395 -6.24 21.57 62.95
C ILE A 395 -5.78 23.04 63.05
N PRO A 396 -4.70 23.48 62.37
CA PRO A 396 -4.30 24.88 62.36
C PRO A 396 -5.33 25.80 61.68
N ASP A 397 -5.97 25.34 60.59
CA ASP A 397 -6.98 26.13 59.87
C ASP A 397 -8.22 26.42 60.72
N GLU A 398 -8.64 25.46 61.55
CA GLU A 398 -9.80 25.56 62.41
C GLU A 398 -9.44 25.90 63.87
N ARG A 399 -8.29 26.53 64.11
CA ARG A 399 -7.77 26.85 65.45
C ARG A 399 -8.81 27.41 66.41
N ASP A 400 -9.63 28.37 65.97
CA ASP A 400 -10.63 29.02 66.83
C ASP A 400 -11.77 28.09 67.26
N ARG A 401 -12.01 27.00 66.52
CA ARG A 401 -13.04 26.00 66.83
C ARG A 401 -12.62 25.04 67.93
N LEU A 402 -11.32 24.97 68.26
CA LEU A 402 -10.76 24.10 69.30
C LEU A 402 -11.22 24.47 70.72
N ILE A 403 -11.93 25.59 70.90
CA ILE A 403 -12.64 25.89 72.15
C ILE A 403 -13.75 24.86 72.46
N ASP A 404 -14.36 24.24 71.44
CA ASP A 404 -15.31 23.14 71.64
C ASP A 404 -14.54 21.87 72.03
N ALA A 405 -14.82 21.36 73.24
CA ALA A 405 -14.12 20.21 73.81
C ALA A 405 -14.19 18.93 72.94
N ARG A 406 -15.20 18.79 72.07
CA ARG A 406 -15.29 17.65 71.13
C ARG A 406 -14.33 17.81 69.96
N ILE A 407 -14.22 19.02 69.41
CA ILE A 407 -13.31 19.32 68.29
C ILE A 407 -11.86 19.22 68.78
N LEU A 408 -11.58 19.74 69.98
CA LEU A 408 -10.27 19.59 70.60
C LEU A 408 -9.88 18.12 70.80
N ARG A 409 -10.79 17.29 71.34
CA ARG A 409 -10.52 15.87 71.56
C ARG A 409 -10.22 15.15 70.23
N LEU A 410 -10.98 15.45 69.17
CA LEU A 410 -10.73 14.89 67.84
C LEU A 410 -9.36 15.31 67.28
N ALA A 411 -8.95 16.57 67.52
CA ALA A 411 -7.62 17.05 67.15
C ALA A 411 -6.51 16.33 67.94
N GLU A 412 -6.71 16.14 69.25
CA GLU A 412 -5.79 15.38 70.12
C GLU A 412 -5.69 13.90 69.68
N GLU A 413 -6.80 13.26 69.32
CA GLU A 413 -6.84 11.89 68.77
C GLU A 413 -6.11 11.80 67.42
N THR A 414 -6.32 12.77 66.53
CA THR A 414 -5.64 12.84 65.22
C THR A 414 -4.13 13.03 65.39
N LEU A 415 -3.71 13.89 66.33
CA LEU A 415 -2.29 14.07 66.65
C LEU A 415 -1.68 12.80 67.26
N ALA A 416 -2.40 12.11 68.14
CA ALA A 416 -1.96 10.85 68.72
C ALA A 416 -1.78 9.75 67.64
N GLU A 417 -2.69 9.66 66.69
CA GLU A 417 -2.57 8.77 65.53
C GLU A 417 -1.35 9.11 64.67
N ALA A 418 -1.14 10.39 64.37
CA ALA A 418 0.00 10.86 63.58
C ALA A 418 1.36 10.56 64.23
N THR A 419 1.47 10.80 65.54
CA THR A 419 2.69 10.57 66.32
C THR A 419 2.99 9.09 66.55
N ALA A 420 1.99 8.21 66.46
CA ALA A 420 2.16 6.76 66.55
C ALA A 420 2.78 6.14 65.28
N LEU A 421 2.80 6.87 64.16
CA LEU A 421 3.37 6.37 62.91
C LEU A 421 4.90 6.33 62.98
N ALA A 422 5.46 5.15 62.73
CA ALA A 422 6.90 4.97 62.69
C ALA A 422 7.50 5.70 61.48
N ASN A 423 8.63 6.39 61.70
CA ASN A 423 9.38 7.13 60.67
C ASN A 423 8.51 8.15 59.90
N PRO A 424 7.94 9.17 60.57
CA PRO A 424 7.22 10.22 59.87
C PRO A 424 8.18 10.95 58.91
N GLY A 425 7.77 11.11 57.66
CA GLY A 425 8.51 11.91 56.68
C GLY A 425 8.49 13.40 57.02
N PRO A 426 9.28 14.24 56.34
CA PRO A 426 9.39 15.66 56.62
C PRO A 426 8.05 16.42 56.58
N ARG A 427 7.13 16.07 55.67
CA ARG A 427 5.82 16.73 55.60
C ARG A 427 4.97 16.36 56.82
N LEU A 428 4.86 15.07 57.14
CA LEU A 428 4.14 14.65 58.33
C LEU A 428 4.75 15.22 59.62
N GLN A 429 6.08 15.28 59.73
CA GLN A 429 6.74 15.92 60.88
C GLN A 429 6.34 17.40 61.02
N GLY A 430 6.28 18.13 59.91
CA GLY A 430 5.80 19.52 59.89
C GLY A 430 4.34 19.64 60.33
N GLN A 431 3.47 18.75 59.86
CA GLN A 431 2.06 18.71 60.26
C GLN A 431 1.87 18.37 61.74
N ILE A 432 2.62 17.40 62.26
CA ILE A 432 2.64 17.05 63.69
C ILE A 432 3.03 18.28 64.52
N ALA A 433 4.13 18.95 64.16
CA ALA A 433 4.60 20.13 64.89
C ALA A 433 3.57 21.28 64.85
N ALA A 434 2.93 21.51 63.70
CA ALA A 434 1.87 22.52 63.56
C ALA A 434 0.63 22.18 64.40
N ALA A 435 0.21 20.92 64.39
CA ALA A 435 -0.92 20.44 65.19
C ALA A 435 -0.62 20.53 66.69
N GLU A 436 0.56 20.09 67.14
CA GLU A 436 1.04 20.22 68.52
C GLU A 436 1.03 21.68 69.00
N ALA A 437 1.60 22.59 68.21
CA ALA A 437 1.62 24.01 68.54
C ALA A 437 0.21 24.59 68.64
N THR A 438 -0.69 24.21 67.74
CA THR A 438 -2.08 24.69 67.71
C THR A 438 -2.89 24.16 68.89
N ILE A 439 -2.76 22.86 69.21
CA ILE A 439 -3.44 22.24 70.36
C ILE A 439 -2.89 22.77 71.67
N SER A 440 -1.57 22.93 71.80
CA SER A 440 -0.92 23.54 72.97
C SER A 440 -1.41 24.97 73.20
N TYR A 441 -1.48 25.77 72.13
CA TYR A 441 -2.10 27.09 72.18
C TYR A 441 -3.54 27.00 72.72
N ALA A 442 -4.40 26.17 72.12
CA ALA A 442 -5.81 26.04 72.51
C ALA A 442 -6.01 25.53 73.95
N ASN A 443 -5.06 24.74 74.48
CA ASN A 443 -5.12 24.20 75.84
C ASN A 443 -4.50 25.11 76.91
N THR A 444 -3.82 26.20 76.53
CA THR A 444 -3.15 27.09 77.48
C THR A 444 -4.19 27.91 78.28
N PRO A 445 -4.35 27.68 79.60
CA PRO A 445 -5.32 28.44 80.39
C PRO A 445 -4.85 29.88 80.60
N ILE A 446 -5.72 30.86 80.36
CA ILE A 446 -5.44 32.28 80.47
C ILE A 446 -6.31 32.90 81.57
N ALA A 447 -5.66 33.58 82.49
CA ALA A 447 -6.35 34.40 83.49
C ALA A 447 -7.09 35.55 82.81
N THR A 448 -8.42 35.53 82.92
CA THR A 448 -9.33 36.54 82.37
C THR A 448 -10.10 37.16 83.53
N THR A 449 -10.00 38.47 83.69
CA THR A 449 -10.68 39.19 84.77
C THR A 449 -12.00 39.76 84.26
N LEU A 450 -13.11 39.33 84.89
CA LEU A 450 -14.44 39.84 84.60
C LEU A 450 -14.87 40.77 85.74
N SER A 451 -15.33 41.97 85.41
CA SER A 451 -15.81 42.97 86.37
C SER A 451 -17.26 43.38 86.11
N SER A 452 -17.97 43.76 87.18
CA SER A 452 -19.37 44.20 87.13
C SER A 452 -19.73 45.06 88.35
N ASP A 453 -20.99 45.50 88.43
CA ASP A 453 -21.54 46.42 89.43
C ASP A 453 -22.00 45.73 90.73
N GLY A 454 -21.81 44.42 90.87
CA GLY A 454 -22.29 43.64 92.01
C GLY A 454 -23.79 43.38 92.04
N LEU A 455 -24.56 43.88 91.06
CA LEU A 455 -26.02 43.78 90.98
C LEU A 455 -26.50 43.05 89.72
N THR A 456 -25.68 43.04 88.66
CA THR A 456 -25.95 42.32 87.41
C THR A 456 -25.65 40.83 87.59
N ASP A 457 -26.62 39.96 87.29
CA ASP A 457 -26.41 38.51 87.27
C ASP A 457 -25.80 38.08 85.93
N ILE A 458 -24.56 37.58 85.98
CA ILE A 458 -23.78 37.28 84.79
C ILE A 458 -23.75 35.78 84.51
N THR A 459 -24.02 35.42 83.26
CA THR A 459 -23.81 34.08 82.71
C THR A 459 -22.80 34.11 81.57
N LEU A 460 -21.71 33.36 81.71
CA LEU A 460 -20.77 33.12 80.62
C LEU A 460 -21.28 31.91 79.81
N LEU A 461 -21.74 32.15 78.59
CA LEU A 461 -22.39 31.13 77.77
C LEU A 461 -21.44 29.94 77.53
N ARG A 462 -22.01 28.72 77.61
CA ARG A 462 -21.29 27.43 77.43
C ARG A 462 -20.19 27.14 78.46
N VAL A 463 -19.96 28.02 79.44
CA VAL A 463 -18.95 27.83 80.49
C VAL A 463 -19.61 27.67 81.85
N LYS A 464 -20.23 28.74 82.38
CA LYS A 464 -20.80 28.75 83.74
C LYS A 464 -21.66 29.99 84.00
N ARG A 465 -22.69 29.85 84.86
CA ARG A 465 -23.36 31.01 85.50
C ARG A 465 -22.50 31.52 86.64
N LEU A 466 -22.12 32.79 86.59
CA LEU A 466 -21.19 33.41 87.53
C LEU A 466 -21.91 34.07 88.71
N GLY A 467 -23.19 34.43 88.54
CA GLY A 467 -23.96 35.16 89.54
C GLY A 467 -23.63 36.66 89.51
N THR A 468 -23.98 37.35 90.60
CA THR A 468 -23.54 38.73 90.85
C THR A 468 -22.10 38.76 91.33
N LEU A 469 -21.28 39.63 90.75
CA LEU A 469 -19.86 39.79 91.09
C LEU A 469 -19.45 41.25 90.97
N THR A 470 -18.41 41.68 91.69
CA THR A 470 -17.74 42.96 91.46
C THR A 470 -16.50 42.77 90.60
N GLU A 471 -15.70 41.77 90.95
CA GLU A 471 -14.54 41.34 90.18
C GLU A 471 -14.33 39.84 90.38
N ARG A 472 -14.03 39.12 89.30
CA ARG A 472 -13.71 37.69 89.35
C ARG A 472 -12.76 37.31 88.23
N THR A 473 -11.63 36.73 88.59
CA THR A 473 -10.71 36.12 87.62
C THR A 473 -11.13 34.68 87.34
N LEU A 474 -11.25 34.33 86.06
CA LEU A 474 -11.50 32.99 85.56
C LEU A 474 -10.31 32.51 84.74
N SER A 475 -10.06 31.21 84.76
CA SER A 475 -9.10 30.58 83.86
C SER A 475 -9.85 30.09 82.62
N LEU A 476 -9.71 30.81 81.51
CA LEU A 476 -10.38 30.53 80.24
C LEU A 476 -9.35 30.12 79.19
N ARG A 477 -9.72 29.18 78.32
CA ARG A 477 -8.89 28.82 77.15
C ARG A 477 -8.95 29.95 76.10
N PRO A 478 -7.99 30.07 75.19
CA PRO A 478 -8.08 31.06 74.13
C PRO A 478 -9.31 30.82 73.25
N GLY A 479 -9.89 31.90 72.75
CA GLY A 479 -11.04 31.85 71.85
C GLY A 479 -12.09 32.91 72.17
N VAL A 480 -13.21 32.84 71.47
CA VAL A 480 -14.29 33.84 71.56
C VAL A 480 -15.36 33.38 72.54
N TYR A 481 -15.64 34.24 73.51
CA TYR A 481 -16.65 34.03 74.55
C TYR A 481 -17.76 35.06 74.44
N THR A 482 -18.94 34.70 74.95
CA THR A 482 -20.06 35.63 75.08
C THR A 482 -20.61 35.56 76.49
N ALA A 483 -20.62 36.69 77.17
CA ALA A 483 -21.26 36.86 78.46
C ALA A 483 -22.61 37.57 78.28
N VAL A 484 -23.60 37.15 79.06
CA VAL A 484 -24.91 37.80 79.15
C VAL A 484 -25.12 38.26 80.58
N GLY A 485 -25.41 39.54 80.75
CA GLY A 485 -25.81 40.13 82.03
C GLY A 485 -27.31 40.38 82.04
N MET A 486 -27.97 39.97 83.13
CA MET A 486 -29.40 40.19 83.37
C MET A 486 -29.59 40.91 84.70
N ARG A 487 -30.48 41.91 84.73
CA ARG A 487 -30.82 42.63 85.95
C ARG A 487 -32.27 43.11 85.89
N THR A 488 -33.06 42.80 86.92
CA THR A 488 -34.47 43.19 86.99
C THR A 488 -34.63 44.71 86.91
N GLY A 489 -35.46 45.18 85.98
CA GLY A 489 -35.69 46.61 85.72
C GLY A 489 -34.66 47.27 84.78
N TYR A 490 -33.76 46.50 84.19
CA TYR A 490 -32.74 46.96 83.24
C TYR A 490 -32.71 46.08 81.99
N ARG A 491 -32.22 46.65 80.89
CA ARG A 491 -32.04 45.92 79.63
C ARG A 491 -30.87 44.95 79.73
N ASP A 492 -31.08 43.71 79.26
CA ASP A 492 -30.03 42.69 79.20
C ASP A 492 -28.86 43.14 78.31
N VAL A 493 -27.63 42.84 78.74
CA VAL A 493 -26.41 43.14 77.98
C VAL A 493 -25.78 41.84 77.48
N ARG A 494 -25.33 41.84 76.23
CA ARG A 494 -24.55 40.74 75.64
C ARG A 494 -23.20 41.29 75.20
N VAL A 495 -22.12 40.76 75.78
CA VAL A 495 -20.75 41.16 75.48
C VAL A 495 -20.01 39.98 74.89
N THR A 496 -19.52 40.13 73.67
CA THR A 496 -18.63 39.17 73.01
C THR A 496 -17.20 39.66 73.13
N PHE A 497 -16.30 38.81 73.60
CA PHE A 497 -14.90 39.13 73.80
C PHE A 497 -14.03 37.95 73.42
N GLU A 498 -12.78 38.23 73.06
CA GLU A 498 -11.81 37.21 72.69
C GLU A 498 -10.73 37.12 73.76
N VAL A 499 -10.40 35.88 74.13
CA VAL A 499 -9.32 35.57 75.08
C VAL A 499 -8.10 35.16 74.28
N ARG A 500 -6.98 35.88 74.45
CA ARG A 500 -5.71 35.63 73.76
C ARG A 500 -4.54 35.59 74.73
N PRO A 501 -3.53 34.72 74.52
CA PRO A 501 -2.30 34.77 75.30
C PRO A 501 -1.59 36.12 75.13
N ASN A 502 -0.84 36.53 76.14
CA ASN A 502 0.00 37.74 76.13
C ASN A 502 -0.77 39.06 75.87
N GLN A 503 -2.08 39.07 76.13
CA GLN A 503 -2.91 40.28 76.10
C GLN A 503 -3.56 40.50 77.46
N ASN A 504 -3.98 41.75 77.73
CA ASN A 504 -4.77 42.04 78.92
C ASN A 504 -6.22 41.57 78.69
N ASN A 505 -6.57 40.41 79.24
CA ASN A 505 -7.89 39.80 79.10
C ASN A 505 -8.82 40.29 80.23
N ALA A 506 -9.24 41.56 80.16
CA ALA A 506 -10.15 42.17 81.12
C ALA A 506 -11.45 42.62 80.43
N VAL A 507 -12.60 42.26 81.00
CA VAL A 507 -13.91 42.51 80.39
C VAL A 507 -14.91 42.99 81.44
N GLU A 508 -15.55 44.14 81.18
CA GLU A 508 -16.62 44.67 82.01
C GLU A 508 -17.99 44.28 81.44
N ILE A 509 -18.88 43.77 82.31
CA ILE A 509 -20.24 43.35 81.94
C ILE A 509 -21.22 43.97 82.94
N ARG A 510 -22.00 44.97 82.52
CA ARG A 510 -22.99 45.63 83.40
C ARG A 510 -24.27 46.02 82.64
N CYS A 511 -25.42 45.88 83.28
CA CYS A 511 -26.70 46.40 82.78
C CYS A 511 -26.82 47.88 83.14
N ALA A 512 -26.58 48.78 82.18
CA ALA A 512 -26.56 50.23 82.42
C ALA A 512 -27.87 50.97 82.08
N GLU A 513 -28.70 50.40 81.21
CA GLU A 513 -29.94 51.03 80.70
C GLU A 513 -31.15 50.53 81.49
N ALA A 514 -31.84 51.41 82.21
CA ALA A 514 -33.10 51.08 82.90
C ALA A 514 -34.25 50.96 81.90
N ILE A 515 -35.21 50.07 82.17
CA ILE A 515 -36.40 49.82 81.33
C ILE A 515 -37.52 50.79 81.65
#